data_AF-B3T4T9-F1
#
_entry.id   AF-B3T4T9-F1
#
_cell.length_a   1.000
_cell.length_b   1.000
_cell.length_c   1.000
_cell.angle_alpha   90.00
_cell.angle_beta   90.00
_cell.angle_gamma   90.00
#
_symmetry.space_group_name_H-M   'P 1'
#
loop_
_entity.id
_entity.type
_entity.pdbx_description
1 polymer ?
#
loop_
_entity_poly.entity_id
_entity_poly.type
_entity_poly.pdbx_seq_one_letter_code
_entity_poly.pdbx_strand_id
1 'polypeptide(L)'
;MAMAAGDGMLWKVQAGHGPVSYLFGTIHVDDPRVTTLAEPVNAALESVQSFMMEVLPSNDVSPYYMQGSLAQLLTEAELEQVYAAADFHGLPRDMALRMKPWLLAMVFDLPVSQSPYTLDVHSFTCRRNAQARLSRRWKRQRRIFPCWKASAWKSRC
;
A
#
# COMPACT_ATOMS: atom_id res chain seq x y z
N MET A 1 -10.00 -27.40 7.39
CA MET A 1 -10.84 -27.24 6.19
C MET A 1 -10.86 -25.75 5.86
N ALA A 2 -10.17 -25.32 4.79
CA ALA A 2 -10.21 -23.93 4.36
C ALA A 2 -11.46 -23.76 3.49
N MET A 3 -12.43 -22.96 3.94
CA MET A 3 -13.56 -22.56 3.12
C MET A 3 -13.14 -21.31 2.36
N ALA A 4 -12.99 -21.43 1.04
CA ALA A 4 -12.96 -20.27 0.15
C ALA A 4 -14.41 -19.78 0.02
N ALA A 5 -14.71 -18.62 0.61
CA ALA A 5 -15.89 -17.87 0.22
C ALA A 5 -15.61 -17.25 -1.16
N GLY A 6 -16.52 -17.46 -2.11
CA GLY A 6 -16.35 -17.05 -3.52
C GLY A 6 -15.97 -15.58 -3.71
N ASP A 7 -15.34 -15.31 -4.86
CA ASP A 7 -15.04 -14.00 -5.45
C ASP A 7 -14.12 -13.03 -4.67
N GLY A 8 -13.57 -13.43 -3.52
CA GLY A 8 -12.66 -12.59 -2.72
C GLY A 8 -11.22 -13.10 -2.64
N MET A 9 -10.25 -12.19 -2.70
CA MET A 9 -8.82 -12.48 -2.40
C MET A 9 -8.53 -12.57 -0.88
N LEU A 10 -9.55 -12.73 -0.04
CA LEU A 10 -9.45 -12.82 1.41
C LEU A 10 -9.69 -14.24 1.91
N TRP A 11 -8.67 -14.82 2.52
CA TRP A 11 -8.67 -16.19 3.02
C TRP A 11 -8.61 -16.19 4.54
N LYS A 12 -9.55 -16.89 5.18
CA LYS A 12 -9.50 -17.14 6.62
C LYS A 12 -8.76 -18.43 6.90
N VAL A 13 -7.74 -18.36 7.76
CA VAL A 13 -6.90 -19.48 8.16
C VAL A 13 -7.07 -19.74 9.65
N GLN A 14 -7.35 -21.00 10.01
CA GLN A 14 -7.47 -21.42 11.40
C GLN A 14 -7.02 -22.87 11.55
N ALA A 15 -6.08 -23.11 12.47
CA ALA A 15 -5.60 -24.45 12.80
C ALA A 15 -6.38 -25.02 14.00
N GLY A 16 -7.34 -25.92 13.75
CA GLY A 16 -8.19 -26.50 14.80
C GLY A 16 -8.92 -25.44 15.62
N HIS A 17 -8.69 -25.42 16.93
CA HIS A 17 -9.21 -24.40 17.85
C HIS A 17 -8.23 -23.23 18.10
N GLY A 18 -7.17 -23.13 17.30
CA GLY A 18 -6.17 -22.06 17.37
C GLY A 18 -6.69 -20.69 16.94
N PRO A 19 -5.83 -19.65 17.01
CA PRO A 19 -6.18 -18.30 16.61
C PRO A 19 -6.54 -18.23 15.11
N VAL A 20 -7.42 -17.27 14.79
CA VAL A 20 -7.79 -16.97 13.41
C VAL A 20 -6.76 -16.00 12.81
N SER A 21 -6.28 -16.34 11.62
CA SER A 21 -5.46 -15.47 10.78
C SER A 21 -6.16 -15.23 9.44
N TYR A 22 -5.74 -14.19 8.74
CA TYR A 22 -6.25 -13.88 7.40
C TYR A 22 -5.07 -13.70 6.44
N LEU A 23 -5.22 -14.21 5.22
CA LEU A 23 -4.33 -13.95 4.09
C LEU A 23 -5.12 -13.16 3.05
N PHE A 24 -4.64 -11.97 2.71
CA PHE A 24 -5.27 -11.09 1.75
C PHE A 24 -4.30 -10.81 0.60
N GLY A 25 -4.69 -11.21 -0.61
CA GLY A 25 -3.91 -10.90 -1.81
C GLY A 25 -4.10 -9.45 -2.23
N THR A 26 -3.00 -8.75 -2.47
CA THR A 26 -2.99 -7.35 -2.92
C THR A 26 -2.42 -7.24 -4.34
N ILE A 27 -2.63 -6.08 -4.97
CA ILE A 27 -2.04 -5.73 -6.27
C ILE A 27 -1.52 -4.28 -6.20
N HIS A 28 -0.40 -3.99 -6.87
CA HIS A 28 0.20 -2.65 -6.92
C HIS A 28 -0.53 -1.75 -7.93
N VAL A 29 -1.82 -1.50 -7.68
CA VAL A 29 -2.67 -0.63 -8.49
C VAL A 29 -3.44 0.31 -7.55
N ASP A 30 -3.59 1.55 -7.99
CA ASP A 30 -4.21 2.67 -7.26
C ASP A 30 -5.66 2.95 -7.68
N ASP A 31 -6.20 2.14 -8.58
CA ASP A 31 -7.58 2.24 -9.08
C ASP A 31 -8.62 2.13 -7.93
N PRO A 32 -9.58 3.06 -7.82
CA PRO A 32 -10.65 3.04 -6.81
C PRO A 32 -11.44 1.73 -6.75
N ARG A 33 -11.59 1.03 -7.88
CA ARG A 33 -12.31 -0.25 -7.97
C ARG A 33 -11.64 -1.35 -7.17
N VAL A 34 -10.32 -1.27 -6.97
CA VAL A 34 -9.56 -2.25 -6.18
C VAL A 34 -9.16 -1.73 -4.80
N THR A 35 -8.98 -0.41 -4.64
CA THR A 35 -8.60 0.19 -3.36
C THR A 35 -9.79 0.42 -2.42
N THR A 36 -11.03 0.37 -2.92
CA THR A 36 -12.23 0.37 -2.09
C THR A 36 -12.45 -1.00 -1.45
N LEU A 37 -11.95 -1.17 -0.22
CA LEU A 37 -12.02 -2.44 0.50
C LEU A 37 -13.47 -2.83 0.84
N ALA A 38 -13.85 -4.06 0.48
CA ALA A 38 -15.11 -4.66 0.89
C ALA A 38 -15.20 -4.79 2.42
N GLU A 39 -16.42 -4.75 2.96
CA GLU A 39 -16.68 -4.81 4.41
C GLU A 39 -15.98 -6.00 5.10
N PRO A 40 -15.98 -7.24 4.56
CA PRO A 40 -15.29 -8.36 5.20
C PRO A 40 -13.79 -8.16 5.37
N VAL A 41 -13.14 -7.44 4.43
CA VAL A 41 -11.71 -7.12 4.51
C VAL A 41 -11.47 -6.08 5.60
N ASN A 42 -12.29 -5.04 5.67
CA ASN A 42 -12.20 -4.04 6.74
C ASN A 42 -12.40 -4.68 8.12
N ALA A 43 -13.43 -5.52 8.28
CA ALA A 43 -13.69 -6.24 9.53
C ALA A 43 -12.51 -7.15 9.92
N ALA A 44 -11.93 -7.87 8.95
CA ALA A 44 -10.74 -8.69 9.20
C ALA A 44 -9.55 -7.83 9.66
N LEU A 45 -9.24 -6.74 8.96
CA LEU A 45 -8.15 -5.82 9.28
C LEU A 45 -8.30 -5.16 10.66
N GLU A 46 -9.53 -4.89 11.10
CA GLU A 46 -9.82 -4.35 12.43
C GLU A 46 -9.68 -5.41 13.53
N SER A 47 -10.02 -6.67 13.23
CA SER A 47 -10.01 -7.75 14.22
C SER A 47 -8.62 -8.27 14.57
N VAL A 48 -7.65 -8.19 13.65
CA VAL A 48 -6.32 -8.76 13.86
C VAL A 48 -5.47 -7.91 14.81
N GLN A 49 -4.56 -8.54 15.55
CA GLN A 49 -3.60 -7.84 16.43
C GLN A 49 -2.33 -7.41 15.69
N SER A 50 -1.93 -8.19 14.70
CA SER A 50 -0.72 -7.97 13.91
C SER A 50 -1.08 -7.96 12.43
N PHE A 51 -0.34 -7.17 11.66
CA PHE A 51 -0.43 -7.08 10.20
C PHE A 51 0.98 -7.17 9.64
N MET A 52 1.16 -7.98 8.60
CA MET A 52 2.45 -8.21 7.97
C MET A 52 2.25 -8.15 6.46
N MET A 53 3.17 -7.47 5.79
CA MET A 53 3.25 -7.45 4.33
C MET A 53 4.41 -8.34 3.89
N GLU A 54 4.28 -8.94 2.71
CA GLU A 54 5.36 -9.72 2.10
C GLU A 54 6.57 -8.83 1.76
N VAL A 55 6.31 -7.61 1.27
CA VAL A 55 7.33 -6.63 0.89
C VAL A 55 6.97 -5.28 1.48
N LEU A 56 7.95 -4.62 2.10
CA LEU A 56 7.84 -3.22 2.49
C LEU A 56 8.40 -2.35 1.36
N PRO A 57 7.75 -1.20 1.04
CA PRO A 57 8.31 -0.28 0.06
C PRO A 57 9.70 0.20 0.52
N SER A 58 10.68 0.05 -0.36
CA SER A 58 12.03 0.58 -0.13
C SER A 58 12.04 2.08 -0.41
N ASN A 59 12.81 2.83 0.38
CA ASN A 59 13.11 4.25 0.09
C ASN A 59 14.30 4.40 -0.86
N ASP A 60 14.99 3.31 -1.22
CA ASP A 60 16.11 3.33 -2.17
C ASP A 60 15.59 3.33 -3.61
N VAL A 61 15.74 4.47 -4.28
CA VAL A 61 15.36 4.66 -5.69
C VAL A 61 16.52 4.47 -6.66
N SER A 62 17.74 4.23 -6.15
CA SER A 62 18.93 4.02 -6.99
C SER A 62 18.78 2.90 -8.04
N PRO A 63 18.01 1.81 -7.80
CA PRO A 63 17.83 0.77 -8.80
C PRO A 63 17.07 1.24 -10.05
N TYR A 64 16.31 2.34 -9.96
CA TYR A 64 15.54 2.89 -11.07
C TYR A 64 16.34 3.85 -11.96
N TYR A 65 17.50 4.29 -11.48
CA TYR A 65 18.35 5.23 -12.21
C TYR A 65 19.45 4.52 -13.00
N MET A 66 19.83 5.13 -14.12
CA MET A 66 20.97 4.74 -14.93
C MET A 66 22.21 5.55 -14.56
N GLN A 67 23.39 5.05 -14.96
CA GLN A 67 24.59 5.87 -14.93
C GLN A 67 24.56 6.81 -16.14
N GLY A 68 24.75 8.12 -15.91
CA GLY A 68 24.66 9.14 -16.96
C GLY A 68 23.27 9.75 -17.09
N SER A 69 22.95 10.26 -18.29
CA SER A 69 21.69 10.95 -18.57
C SER A 69 21.13 10.52 -19.92
N LEU A 70 19.81 10.38 -20.00
CA LEU A 70 19.08 10.08 -21.23
C LEU A 70 19.36 11.11 -22.34
N ALA A 71 19.65 12.36 -21.98
CA ALA A 71 20.01 13.42 -22.92
C ALA A 71 21.30 13.13 -23.72
N GLN A 72 22.14 12.19 -23.26
CA GLN A 72 23.34 11.76 -23.99
C GLN A 72 23.03 10.69 -25.06
N LEU A 73 21.86 10.06 -24.98
CA LEU A 73 21.45 8.93 -25.83
C LEU A 73 20.44 9.32 -26.91
N LEU A 74 19.82 10.49 -26.79
CA LEU A 74 18.71 10.93 -27.63
C LEU A 74 19.06 12.23 -28.36
N THR A 75 18.43 12.42 -29.52
CA THR A 75 18.38 13.72 -30.19
C THR A 75 17.45 14.69 -29.45
N GLU A 76 17.59 15.99 -29.72
CA GLU A 76 16.72 17.02 -29.12
C GLU A 76 15.23 16.75 -29.37
N ALA A 77 14.87 16.32 -30.59
CA ALA A 77 13.49 16.03 -30.96
C ALA A 77 12.91 14.81 -30.24
N GLU A 78 13.74 13.82 -29.92
CA GLU A 78 13.33 12.65 -29.12
C GLU A 78 13.24 13.04 -27.64
N LEU A 79 14.13 13.90 -27.15
CA LEU A 79 14.11 14.38 -25.78
C LEU A 79 12.84 15.18 -25.47
N GLU A 80 12.39 16.02 -26.40
CA GLU A 80 11.12 16.74 -26.28
C GLU A 80 9.92 15.80 -26.20
N GLN A 81 9.93 14.67 -26.92
CA GLN A 81 8.89 13.65 -26.78
C GLN A 81 8.90 12.99 -25.40
N VAL A 82 10.10 12.72 -24.86
CA VAL A 82 10.24 12.20 -23.49
C VAL A 82 9.72 13.20 -22.47
N TYR A 83 10.00 14.51 -22.63
CA TYR A 83 9.48 15.53 -21.72
C TYR A 83 7.97 15.66 -21.80
N ALA A 84 7.39 15.65 -23.00
CA ALA A 84 5.94 15.68 -23.16
C ALA A 84 5.26 14.48 -22.47
N ALA A 85 5.84 13.28 -22.62
CA ALA A 85 5.36 12.08 -21.93
C ALA A 85 5.56 12.19 -20.41
N ALA A 86 6.74 12.61 -19.94
CA ALA A 86 7.00 12.79 -18.51
C ALA A 86 6.02 13.77 -17.86
N ASP A 87 5.78 14.92 -18.50
CA ASP A 87 4.83 15.93 -18.02
C ASP A 87 3.39 15.37 -17.98
N PHE A 88 2.98 14.59 -19.00
CA PHE A 88 1.67 13.92 -19.02
C PHE A 88 1.48 12.95 -17.84
N HIS A 89 2.55 12.27 -17.42
CA HIS A 89 2.54 11.35 -16.27
C HIS A 89 2.86 12.03 -14.93
N GLY A 90 3.03 13.36 -14.90
CA GLY A 90 3.41 14.10 -13.69
C GLY A 90 4.82 13.76 -13.17
N LEU A 91 5.67 13.20 -14.02
CA LEU A 91 7.05 12.84 -13.70
C LEU A 91 7.96 14.06 -13.91
N PRO A 92 8.71 14.51 -12.90
CA PRO A 92 9.67 15.60 -13.06
C PRO A 92 10.70 15.28 -14.15
N ARG A 93 10.96 16.25 -15.04
CA ARG A 93 11.89 16.05 -16.18
C ARG A 93 13.29 15.63 -15.73
N ASP A 94 13.80 16.17 -14.62
CA ASP A 94 15.11 15.80 -14.07
C ASP A 94 15.16 14.35 -13.55
N MET A 95 14.03 13.83 -13.05
CA MET A 95 13.89 12.41 -12.74
C MET A 95 13.85 11.59 -14.03
N ALA A 96 13.04 11.98 -15.01
CA ALA A 96 12.94 11.26 -16.29
C ALA A 96 14.32 11.10 -16.95
N LEU A 97 15.14 12.15 -16.97
CA LEU A 97 16.49 12.10 -17.56
C LEU A 97 17.44 11.10 -16.90
N ARG A 98 17.24 10.77 -15.61
CA ARG A 98 18.10 9.85 -14.86
C ARG A 98 17.54 8.43 -14.82
N MET A 99 16.29 8.22 -15.21
CA MET A 99 15.64 6.91 -15.17
C MET A 99 16.13 5.99 -16.28
N LYS A 100 16.12 4.69 -16.02
CA LYS A 100 16.42 3.68 -17.03
C LYS A 100 15.41 3.76 -18.18
N PRO A 101 15.84 3.74 -19.46
CA PRO A 101 14.93 3.90 -20.60
C PRO A 101 13.79 2.88 -20.64
N TRP A 102 14.06 1.61 -20.33
CA TRP A 102 13.02 0.57 -20.30
C TRP A 102 11.96 0.81 -19.23
N LEU A 103 12.33 1.44 -18.11
CA LEU A 103 11.40 1.76 -17.04
C LEU A 103 10.49 2.93 -17.43
N LEU A 104 11.04 3.96 -18.10
CA LEU A 104 10.25 5.05 -18.66
C LEU A 104 9.24 4.53 -19.69
N ALA A 105 9.67 3.64 -20.58
CA ALA A 105 8.78 3.04 -21.57
C ALA A 105 7.60 2.31 -20.89
N MET A 106 7.85 1.56 -19.81
CA MET A 106 6.78 0.93 -19.03
C MET A 106 5.87 1.95 -18.35
N VAL A 107 6.42 3.03 -17.77
CA VAL A 107 5.61 4.09 -17.13
C VAL A 107 4.72 4.78 -18.15
N PHE A 108 5.23 5.08 -19.34
CA PHE A 108 4.50 5.75 -20.41
C PHE A 108 3.39 4.89 -21.05
N ASP A 109 3.50 3.57 -20.95
CA ASP A 109 2.47 2.64 -21.46
C ASP A 109 1.29 2.46 -20.49
N LEU A 110 1.47 2.83 -19.22
CA LEU A 110 0.44 2.71 -18.18
C LEU A 110 -0.50 3.93 -18.16
N PRO A 111 -1.74 3.79 -17.68
CA PRO A 111 -2.58 4.95 -17.42
C PRO A 111 -1.96 5.86 -16.35
N VAL A 112 -2.27 7.17 -16.41
CA VAL A 112 -1.86 8.12 -15.38
C VAL A 112 -2.34 7.67 -14.00
N SER A 113 -1.47 7.79 -13.00
CA SER A 113 -1.84 7.44 -11.63
C SER A 113 -2.94 8.37 -11.13
N GLN A 114 -3.93 7.78 -10.47
CA GLN A 114 -5.05 8.48 -9.85
C GLN A 114 -4.74 8.80 -8.38
N SER A 115 -3.87 8.04 -7.75
CA SER A 115 -3.56 8.15 -6.32
C SER A 115 -2.15 7.62 -5.99
N PRO A 116 -1.44 8.20 -5.01
CA PRO A 116 -0.18 7.65 -4.53
C PRO A 116 -0.35 6.38 -3.68
N TYR A 117 -1.59 5.95 -3.43
CA TYR A 117 -1.91 4.80 -2.57
C TYR A 117 -2.42 3.63 -3.40
N THR A 118 -1.51 2.71 -3.75
CA THR A 118 -1.87 1.38 -4.25
C THR A 118 -2.52 0.54 -3.15
N LEU A 119 -3.26 -0.51 -3.49
CA LEU A 119 -4.02 -1.34 -2.53
C LEU A 119 -3.19 -1.85 -1.33
N ASP A 120 -1.94 -2.26 -1.58
CA ASP A 120 -1.01 -2.73 -0.55
C ASP A 120 -0.59 -1.60 0.40
N VAL A 121 -0.22 -0.43 -0.15
CA VAL A 121 0.14 0.77 0.63
C VAL A 121 -1.06 1.31 1.39
N HIS A 122 -2.25 1.26 0.79
CA HIS A 122 -3.51 1.64 1.41
C HIS A 122 -3.81 0.75 2.63
N SER A 123 -3.73 -0.58 2.47
CA SER A 123 -3.96 -1.55 3.54
C SER A 123 -2.97 -1.36 4.70
N PHE A 124 -1.69 -1.16 4.39
CA PHE A 124 -0.65 -0.86 5.37
C PHE A 124 -0.92 0.44 6.13
N THR A 125 -1.26 1.51 5.41
CA THR A 125 -1.53 2.83 5.98
C THR A 125 -2.77 2.81 6.87
N CYS A 126 -3.85 2.16 6.42
CA CYS A 126 -5.07 1.95 7.21
C CYS A 126 -4.75 1.31 8.56
N ARG A 127 -3.98 0.20 8.55
CA ARG A 127 -3.60 -0.49 9.78
C ARG A 127 -2.72 0.36 10.68
N ARG A 128 -1.68 1.01 10.13
CA ARG A 128 -0.77 1.86 10.91
C ARG A 128 -1.55 2.97 11.63
N ASN A 129 -2.54 3.56 10.96
CA ASN A 129 -3.43 4.57 11.53
C ASN A 129 -4.34 3.99 12.61
N ALA A 130 -4.91 2.80 12.42
CA ALA A 130 -5.72 2.10 13.43
C ALA A 130 -4.91 1.80 14.71
N GLN A 131 -3.68 1.30 14.57
CA GLN A 131 -2.79 1.01 15.70
C GLN A 131 -2.36 2.28 16.45
N ALA A 132 -2.11 3.38 15.72
CA ALA A 132 -1.88 4.69 16.32
C ALA A 132 -3.11 5.20 17.11
N ARG A 133 -4.34 4.98 16.60
CA ARG A 133 -5.58 5.32 17.32
C ARG A 133 -5.77 4.50 18.59
N LEU A 134 -5.52 3.19 18.54
CA LEU A 134 -5.61 2.30 19.71
C LEU A 134 -4.61 2.70 20.79
N SER A 135 -3.34 2.96 20.43
CA SER A 135 -2.32 3.42 21.38
C SER A 135 -2.67 4.78 22.00
N ARG A 136 -3.18 5.74 21.21
CA ARG A 136 -3.64 7.04 21.71
C ARG A 136 -4.86 6.91 22.62
N ARG A 137 -5.84 6.06 22.27
CA ARG A 137 -7.00 5.75 23.11
C ARG A 137 -6.57 5.11 24.44
N TRP A 138 -5.62 4.19 24.40
CA TRP A 138 -5.08 3.53 25.59
C TRP A 138 -4.30 4.51 26.49
N LYS A 139 -3.47 5.39 25.90
CA LYS A 139 -2.80 6.48 26.63
C LYS A 139 -3.81 7.47 27.24
N ARG A 140 -4.89 7.80 26.51
CA ARG A 140 -5.97 8.68 27.00
C ARG A 140 -6.76 8.02 28.13
N GLN A 141 -7.12 6.75 27.99
CA GLN A 141 -7.82 5.98 29.03
C GLN A 141 -6.96 5.83 30.30
N ARG A 142 -5.64 5.58 30.16
CA ARG A 142 -4.71 5.59 31.30
C ARG A 142 -4.57 6.95 31.99
N ARG A 143 -4.69 8.05 31.23
CA ARG A 143 -4.69 9.42 31.78
C ARG A 143 -5.96 9.74 32.55
N ILE A 144 -7.10 9.19 32.14
CA ILE A 144 -8.41 9.45 32.74
C ILE A 144 -8.68 8.49 33.92
N PHE A 145 -8.18 7.26 33.86
CA PHE A 145 -8.32 6.24 34.91
C PHE A 145 -6.97 5.57 35.20
N PRO A 146 -6.17 6.11 36.14
CA PRO A 146 -4.82 5.59 36.42
C PRO A 146 -4.80 4.23 37.15
N CYS A 147 -5.95 3.72 37.60
CA CYS A 147 -6.04 2.54 38.46
C CYS A 147 -7.12 1.55 38.01
N TRP A 148 -7.06 1.02 36.78
CA TRP A 148 -7.88 -0.13 36.40
C TRP A 148 -6.99 -1.19 35.71
N LYS A 149 -6.83 -2.35 36.37
CA LYS A 149 -6.18 -3.53 35.81
C LYS A 149 -7.01 -4.07 34.64
N ALA A 150 -6.32 -4.54 33.62
CA ALA A 150 -6.87 -5.02 32.36
C ALA A 150 -7.75 -6.26 32.55
N SER A 151 -9.05 -6.07 32.69
CA SER A 151 -10.03 -7.15 32.53
C SER A 151 -11.44 -6.57 32.35
N ALA A 152 -11.71 -6.09 31.15
CA ALA A 152 -13.04 -6.08 30.52
C ALA A 152 -12.99 -5.09 29.36
N TRP A 153 -13.33 -5.56 28.15
CA TRP A 153 -14.23 -4.88 27.24
C TRP A 153 -14.44 -5.82 26.03
N LYS A 154 -15.40 -6.74 26.19
CA LYS A 154 -16.24 -7.19 25.07
C LYS A 154 -17.36 -6.16 24.91
N SER A 155 -17.87 -6.07 23.69
CA SER A 155 -19.14 -5.45 23.28
C SER A 155 -19.22 -3.91 23.17
N ARG A 156 -18.88 -3.42 21.98
CA ARG A 156 -19.77 -2.62 21.11
C ARG A 156 -19.03 -2.15 19.84
N CYS A 157 -19.34 -2.81 18.72
CA CYS A 157 -19.52 -2.16 17.42
C CYS A 157 -21.03 -2.23 17.16
#